data_AF-A0A931FBF6-F1
#
_entry.id   AF-A0A931FBF6-F1
#
_cell.length_a   1.000
_cell.length_b   1.000
_cell.length_c   1.000
_cell.angle_alpha   90.00
_cell.angle_beta   90.00
_cell.angle_gamma   90.00
#
_symmetry.space_group_name_H-M   'P 1'
#
loop_
_entity.id
_entity.type
_entity.pdbx_description
1 polymer ?
#
loop_
_entity_poly.entity_id
_entity_poly.type
_entity_poly.pdbx_seq_one_letter_code
_entity_poly.pdbx_strand_id
1 'polypeptide(L)'
;MDSAYAIPEFEVPAGLRLPRRATCPEARVLARERAAEVRAAVALLPARCAELVGALLDEPTTDYGELAARLRMPRGSIGPTRSRCLSCLRRRLAPLSAL
;
A
#
# COMPACT_ATOMS: atom_id res chain seq x y z
N MET A 1 30.17 -24.07 -33.38
CA MET A 1 29.14 -24.48 -32.41
C MET A 1 28.20 -23.30 -32.29
N ASP A 2 27.34 -23.21 -33.30
CA ASP A 2 26.48 -22.07 -33.58
C ASP A 2 25.26 -22.05 -32.67
N SER A 3 24.92 -20.83 -32.26
CA SER A 3 23.57 -20.27 -32.23
C SER A 3 22.43 -21.23 -31.89
N ALA A 4 21.86 -21.07 -30.69
CA ALA A 4 20.50 -20.54 -30.54
C ALA A 4 19.97 -20.85 -29.13
N TYR A 5 20.12 -19.89 -28.21
CA TYR A 5 19.01 -19.67 -27.27
C TYR A 5 17.93 -18.95 -28.08
N ALA A 6 17.27 -19.69 -28.98
CA ALA A 6 16.07 -19.20 -29.63
C ALA A 6 15.03 -19.07 -28.52
N ILE A 7 14.73 -17.83 -28.14
CA ILE A 7 13.50 -17.57 -27.41
C ILE A 7 12.40 -17.96 -28.41
N PRO A 8 11.61 -19.02 -28.15
CA PRO A 8 10.50 -19.33 -29.03
C PRO A 8 9.61 -18.09 -29.07
N GLU A 9 9.08 -17.75 -30.25
CA GLU A 9 8.06 -16.72 -30.40
C GLU A 9 6.81 -17.18 -29.64
N PHE A 10 6.82 -17.04 -28.32
CA PHE A 10 5.71 -17.38 -27.47
C PHE A 10 4.70 -16.25 -27.60
N GLU A 11 3.79 -16.41 -28.55
CA GLU A 11 2.66 -15.51 -28.70
C GLU A 11 1.81 -15.59 -27.43
N VAL A 12 1.89 -14.53 -26.62
CA VAL A 12 1.09 -14.43 -25.39
C VAL A 12 -0.37 -14.31 -25.82
N PRO A 13 -1.25 -15.29 -25.49
CA PRO A 13 -2.62 -15.27 -25.95
C PRO A 13 -3.33 -14.00 -25.46
N ALA A 14 -4.01 -13.30 -26.36
CA ALA A 14 -4.87 -12.19 -25.98
C ALA A 14 -5.93 -12.70 -25.00
N GLY A 15 -5.95 -12.15 -23.78
CA GLY A 15 -6.85 -12.58 -22.71
C GLY A 15 -6.20 -13.52 -21.66
N LEU A 16 -4.91 -13.84 -21.79
CA LEU A 16 -4.18 -14.53 -20.72
C LEU A 16 -4.17 -13.67 -19.45
N ARG A 17 -5.02 -14.04 -18.48
CA ARG A 17 -4.99 -13.48 -17.14
C ARG A 17 -3.86 -14.15 -16.36
N LEU A 18 -2.66 -13.58 -16.46
CA LEU A 18 -1.58 -13.93 -15.54
C LEU A 18 -2.09 -13.72 -14.10
N PRO A 19 -1.82 -14.64 -13.16
CA PRO A 19 -2.14 -14.42 -11.77
C PRO A 19 -1.56 -13.07 -11.36
N ARG A 20 -2.34 -12.24 -10.66
CA ARG A 20 -1.89 -10.92 -10.19
C ARG A 20 -0.60 -11.13 -9.41
N ARG A 21 0.54 -10.79 -10.03
CA ARG A 21 1.94 -10.51 -9.61
C ARG A 21 2.46 -10.91 -8.21
N ALA A 22 1.67 -11.34 -7.22
CA ALA A 22 2.04 -11.40 -5.81
C ALA A 22 3.10 -12.46 -5.45
N THR A 23 3.53 -13.32 -6.38
CA THR A 23 4.40 -14.47 -6.07
C THR A 23 5.80 -14.45 -6.72
N CYS A 24 6.10 -13.61 -7.72
CA CYS A 24 7.47 -13.56 -8.26
C CYS A 24 8.41 -12.68 -7.40
N PRO A 25 9.73 -12.96 -7.37
CA PRO A 25 10.68 -12.21 -6.56
C PRO A 25 10.67 -10.69 -6.82
N GLU A 26 10.60 -10.28 -8.08
CA GLU A 26 10.59 -8.86 -8.51
C GLU A 26 9.37 -8.14 -7.95
N ALA A 27 8.20 -8.76 -8.04
CA ALA A 27 6.98 -8.18 -7.52
C ALA A 27 6.97 -8.09 -5.99
N ARG A 28 7.63 -9.01 -5.29
CA ARG A 28 7.83 -8.92 -3.83
C ARG A 28 8.74 -7.75 -3.46
N VAL A 29 9.79 -7.48 -4.25
CA VAL A 29 10.65 -6.31 -4.05
C VAL A 29 9.86 -5.03 -4.25
N LEU A 30 9.18 -4.87 -5.39
CA LEU A 30 8.35 -3.70 -5.68
C LEU A 30 7.25 -3.48 -4.64
N ALA A 31 6.63 -4.56 -4.13
CA ALA A 31 5.63 -4.46 -3.06
C ALA A 31 6.24 -3.95 -1.75
N ARG A 32 7.46 -4.38 -1.40
CA ARG A 32 8.18 -3.90 -0.21
C ARG A 32 8.58 -2.43 -0.35
N GLU A 33 9.07 -2.02 -1.51
CA GLU A 33 9.44 -0.63 -1.81
C GLU A 33 8.23 0.29 -1.68
N ARG A 34 7.12 -0.03 -2.35
CA ARG A 34 5.86 0.72 -2.24
C ARG A 34 5.35 0.79 -0.80
N ALA A 35 5.46 -0.31 -0.05
CA ALA A 35 5.07 -0.31 1.36
C ALA A 35 5.99 0.57 2.22
N ALA A 36 7.29 0.62 1.92
CA ALA A 36 8.25 1.50 2.58
C ALA A 36 7.96 2.97 2.28
N GLU A 37 7.68 3.32 1.02
CA GLU A 37 7.27 4.67 0.61
C GLU A 37 6.00 5.14 1.34
N VAL A 38 4.98 4.28 1.41
CA VAL A 38 3.75 4.60 2.15
C VAL A 38 4.05 4.81 3.63
N ARG A 39 4.85 3.95 4.26
CA ARG A 39 5.24 4.12 5.68
C ARG A 39 6.02 5.42 5.90
N ALA A 40 6.94 5.77 5.00
CA ALA A 40 7.67 7.04 5.06
C ALA A 40 6.72 8.25 4.93
N ALA A 41 5.75 8.19 4.01
CA ALA A 41 4.76 9.24 3.85
C ALA A 41 3.84 9.38 5.08
N VAL A 42 3.50 8.27 5.74
CA VAL A 42 2.73 8.26 6.99
C VAL A 42 3.48 8.96 8.12
N ALA A 43 4.79 8.73 8.24
CA ALA A 43 5.63 9.40 9.25
C ALA A 43 5.69 10.94 9.08
N LEU A 44 5.38 11.45 7.89
CA LEU A 44 5.34 12.88 7.58
C LEU A 44 3.96 13.54 7.78
N LEU A 45 2.95 12.76 8.18
CA LEU A 45 1.61 13.27 8.47
C LEU A 45 1.59 14.05 9.80
N PRO A 46 0.59 14.94 9.99
CA PRO A 46 0.31 15.48 11.32
C PRO A 46 0.12 14.34 12.33
N ALA A 47 0.65 14.49 13.55
CA ALA A 47 0.78 13.41 14.55
C ALA A 47 -0.46 12.51 14.67
N ARG A 48 -1.64 13.09 14.87
CA ARG A 48 -2.90 12.33 15.01
C ARG A 48 -3.26 11.48 13.78
N CYS A 49 -2.90 11.94 12.58
CA CYS A 49 -3.11 11.17 11.35
C CYS A 49 -2.05 10.10 11.16
N ALA A 50 -0.80 10.35 11.55
CA ALA A 50 0.25 9.34 11.55
C ALA A 50 -0.12 8.18 12.50
N GLU A 51 -0.59 8.48 13.71
CA GLU A 51 -1.04 7.48 14.69
C GLU A 51 -2.21 6.63 14.16
N LEU A 52 -3.27 7.27 13.65
CA LEU A 52 -4.43 6.54 13.13
C LEU A 52 -4.08 5.65 11.93
N VAL A 53 -3.31 6.18 10.97
CA VAL A 53 -2.97 5.41 9.77
C VAL A 53 -1.95 4.32 10.10
N GLY A 54 -0.96 4.58 10.94
CA GLY A 54 0.00 3.58 11.40
C GLY A 54 -0.69 2.41 12.09
N ALA A 55 -1.59 2.71 13.04
CA ALA A 55 -2.42 1.72 13.71
C ALA A 55 -3.22 0.82 12.75
N LEU A 56 -3.74 1.38 11.65
CA LEU A 56 -4.48 0.63 10.63
C LEU A 56 -3.58 -0.21 9.70
N LEU A 57 -2.31 0.19 9.54
CA LEU A 57 -1.33 -0.53 8.74
C LEU A 57 -0.73 -1.71 9.50
N ASP A 58 -0.48 -1.54 10.80
CA ASP A 58 0.10 -2.58 11.65
C ASP A 58 -0.93 -3.67 11.98
N GLU A 59 -2.21 -3.31 12.12
CA GLU A 59 -3.24 -4.23 12.61
C GLU A 59 -4.60 -4.01 11.93
N PRO A 60 -4.78 -4.49 10.68
CA PRO A 60 -5.95 -4.18 9.85
C PRO A 60 -7.26 -4.78 10.38
N THR A 61 -7.22 -5.73 11.32
CA THR A 61 -8.38 -6.41 11.91
C THR A 61 -8.75 -5.92 13.31
N THR A 62 -8.09 -4.86 13.82
CA THR A 62 -8.40 -4.30 15.16
C THR A 62 -9.87 -3.91 15.24
N ASP A 63 -10.56 -4.24 16.34
CA ASP A 63 -11.89 -3.70 16.58
C ASP A 63 -11.83 -2.17 16.68
N TYR A 64 -12.78 -1.49 16.06
CA TYR A 64 -12.84 -0.02 16.07
C TYR A 64 -12.99 0.56 17.49
N GLY A 65 -13.40 -0.21 18.49
CA GLY A 65 -13.54 0.20 19.88
C GLY A 65 -12.18 0.23 20.58
N GLU A 66 -11.39 -0.82 20.39
CA GLU A 66 -9.99 -0.86 20.84
C GLU A 66 -9.16 0.22 20.16
N LEU A 67 -9.35 0.42 18.85
CA LEU A 67 -8.70 1.50 18.12
C LEU A 67 -9.10 2.89 18.64
N ALA A 68 -10.40 3.10 18.91
CA ALA A 68 -10.92 4.34 19.48
C ALA A 68 -10.31 4.63 20.85
N ALA A 69 -10.26 3.62 21.72
CA ALA A 69 -9.68 3.71 23.05
C ALA A 69 -8.18 4.03 22.99
N ARG A 70 -7.41 3.28 22.19
CA ARG A 70 -5.97 3.48 22.00
C ARG A 70 -5.65 4.90 21.52
N LEU A 71 -6.44 5.42 20.59
CA LEU A 71 -6.25 6.76 20.02
C LEU A 71 -6.99 7.87 20.79
N ARG A 72 -7.60 7.54 21.94
CA ARG A 72 -8.39 8.46 22.78
C ARG A 72 -9.36 9.31 21.97
N MET A 73 -10.12 8.68 21.08
CA MET A 73 -11.13 9.35 20.23
C MET A 73 -12.49 8.65 20.32
N PRO A 74 -13.61 9.35 20.07
CA PRO A 74 -14.90 8.70 19.98
C PRO A 74 -14.95 7.67 18.84
N ARG A 75 -15.51 6.48 19.07
CA ARG A 75 -15.66 5.44 18.02
C ARG A 75 -16.37 5.98 16.77
N GLY A 76 -17.41 6.79 16.95
CA GLY A 76 -18.13 7.43 15.83
C GLY A 76 -17.30 8.43 15.01
N SER A 77 -16.17 8.90 15.53
CA SER A 77 -15.27 9.84 14.84
C SER A 77 -14.22 9.18 13.94
N ILE A 78 -14.06 7.84 14.00
CA ILE A 78 -13.03 7.12 13.26
C ILE A 78 -13.21 7.28 11.75
N GLY A 79 -14.43 7.12 11.23
CA GLY A 79 -14.71 7.25 9.79
C GLY A 79 -14.33 8.62 9.22
N PRO A 80 -14.89 9.73 9.75
CA PRO A 80 -14.51 11.07 9.32
C PRO A 80 -13.03 11.38 9.47
N THR A 81 -12.43 10.98 10.60
CA THR A 81 -10.99 11.20 10.86
C THR A 81 -10.12 10.43 9.87
N ARG A 82 -10.46 9.17 9.59
CA ARG A 82 -9.78 8.33 8.60
C ARG A 82 -9.84 8.96 7.21
N SER A 83 -11.01 9.43 6.78
CA SER A 83 -11.16 10.11 5.49
C SER A 83 -10.24 11.33 5.38
N ARG A 84 -10.24 12.20 6.40
CA ARG A 84 -9.35 13.37 6.45
C ARG A 84 -7.88 12.98 6.40
N CYS A 85 -7.46 11.98 7.18
CA CYS A 85 -6.08 11.54 7.24
C CYS A 85 -5.60 10.87 5.94
N LEU A 86 -6.45 10.08 5.29
CA LEU A 86 -6.15 9.51 3.98
C LEU A 86 -6.04 10.60 2.90
N SER A 87 -6.85 11.65 2.97
CA SER A 87 -6.71 12.81 2.08
C SER A 87 -5.37 13.53 2.28
N CYS A 88 -4.89 13.67 3.53
CA CYS A 88 -3.55 14.18 3.81
C CYS A 88 -2.46 13.27 3.22
N LEU A 89 -2.59 11.95 3.40
CA LEU A 89 -1.63 10.97 2.86
C LEU A 89 -1.56 11.02 1.34
N ARG A 90 -2.72 11.04 0.65
CA ARG A 90 -2.77 11.16 -0.81
C ARG A 90 -2.04 12.40 -1.32
N ARG A 91 -2.18 13.55 -0.66
CA ARG A 91 -1.44 14.77 -1.05
C ARG A 91 0.07 14.63 -0.91
N ARG A 92 0.55 13.83 0.05
CA ARG A 92 1.98 13.54 0.21
C ARG A 92 2.49 12.50 -0.78
N LEU A 93 1.64 11.58 -1.21
CA LEU A 93 1.94 10.55 -2.20
C LEU A 93 1.72 10.99 -3.66
N ALA A 94 1.03 12.11 -3.89
CA ALA A 94 0.76 12.64 -5.24
C ALA A 94 2.00 12.84 -6.13
N PRO A 95 3.23 13.07 -5.63
CA PRO A 95 4.42 13.06 -6.48
C PRO A 95 4.99 11.66 -6.81
N LEU A 96 4.47 10.56 -6.24
CA LEU A 96 5.04 9.21 -6.35
C LEU A 96 4.35 8.29 -7.37
N SER A 97 3.16 8.64 -7.89
CA SER A 97 2.43 7.79 -8.84
C SER A 97 2.72 8.09 -10.32
N ALA A 98 3.69 8.96 -10.60
CA ALA A 98 4.06 9.42 -11.95
C ALA A 98 5.39 8.84 -12.46
N LEU A 99 5.99 7.90 -11.71
CA LEU A 99 7.17 7.12 -12.11
C LEU A 99 6.74 5.66 -12.35
#